data_AF-A0A2R4TBJ5-F1
#
_entry.id   AF-A0A2R4TBJ5-F1
#
_cell.length_a   1.000
_cell.length_b   1.000
_cell.length_c   1.000
_cell.angle_alpha   90.00
_cell.angle_beta   90.00
_cell.angle_gamma   90.00
#
_symmetry.space_group_name_H-M   'P 1'
#
loop_
_entity.id
_entity.type
_entity.pdbx_description
1 polymer ?
#
loop_
_entity_poly.entity_id
_entity_poly.type
_entity_poly.pdbx_seq_one_letter_code
_entity_poly.pdbx_strand_id
1 'polypeptide(L)'
;MTIDRRMLLRGMGRAAAAGVIAAALAASDKGRPSASAPAEGRTRPRPRAEPAAPWTAARPAVVLRTDWQPTPLPRRKPELSATSVKAVFIHHSNSGNDYTPQDVPALIRALSDDHVDNRDWDDVGYNFFVDRTGTIYEGRTGGIDNPVVGAHTVGFNIGSVGIAAIGTYGTGASVPAPMLEAISRLAAWKLGLYGIDPRGSTLLVSTNDASKYPKGSRVTFPTISGHRDGCWTRCPGSALYTLLPEIRDRAARLQGRVPA
;
A
#
# COMPACT_ATOMS: atom_id res chain seq x y z
N MET A 1 -15.72 37.70 5.32
CA MET A 1 -15.00 37.23 6.52
C MET A 1 -13.57 36.99 6.08
N THR A 2 -12.75 38.02 6.21
CA THR A 2 -11.42 38.14 5.61
C THR A 2 -10.40 37.70 6.64
N ILE A 3 -9.50 36.77 6.30
CA ILE A 3 -8.36 36.44 7.17
C ILE A 3 -7.08 36.62 6.36
N ASP A 4 -6.34 37.63 6.80
CA ASP A 4 -4.99 38.00 6.43
C ASP A 4 -3.98 36.99 7.00
N ARG A 5 -2.95 36.62 6.23
CA ARG A 5 -1.85 35.73 6.67
C ARG A 5 -0.53 36.22 6.09
N ARG A 6 0.11 37.16 6.79
CA ARG A 6 1.55 37.42 6.71
C ARG A 6 2.16 37.45 8.10
N MET A 7 3.15 36.57 8.31
CA MET A 7 4.25 36.53 9.31
C MET A 7 4.55 35.04 9.61
N LEU A 8 5.77 34.46 9.60
CA LEU A 8 7.18 34.89 9.69
C LEU A 8 8.03 33.87 8.88
N LEU A 9 8.96 34.22 7.98
CA LEU A 9 10.37 34.66 8.14
C LEU A 9 11.40 33.65 8.71
N ARG A 10 12.34 33.29 7.81
CA ARG A 10 13.82 33.16 7.94
C ARG A 10 14.45 31.89 8.54
N GLY A 11 15.33 31.28 7.73
CA GLY A 11 16.77 31.33 8.02
C GLY A 11 17.60 30.06 7.77
N MET A 12 18.78 30.27 7.17
CA MET A 12 20.00 29.41 7.13
C MET A 12 20.01 28.30 6.05
N GLY A 13 20.98 28.14 5.14
CA GLY A 13 22.32 28.73 4.99
C GLY A 13 23.41 27.68 5.26
N ARG A 14 24.34 27.50 4.29
CA ARG A 14 25.58 26.65 4.24
C ARG A 14 25.40 25.25 3.65
N ALA A 15 26.37 24.62 2.96
CA ALA A 15 27.61 24.99 2.29
C ALA A 15 28.07 23.73 1.50
N ALA A 16 28.99 23.93 0.54
CA ALA A 16 29.50 22.95 -0.40
C ALA A 16 30.37 21.81 0.21
N ALA A 17 30.49 20.71 -0.54
CA ALA A 17 31.73 19.92 -0.62
C ALA A 17 31.78 19.11 -1.94
N ALA A 18 32.91 19.23 -2.63
CA ALA A 18 33.27 18.52 -3.85
C ALA A 18 33.82 17.12 -3.54
N GLY A 19 33.69 16.20 -4.49
CA GLY A 19 34.28 14.86 -4.43
C GLY A 19 34.52 14.29 -5.82
N VAL A 20 35.80 14.16 -6.17
CA VAL A 20 36.39 13.69 -7.44
C VAL A 20 36.06 12.22 -7.70
N ILE A 21 35.66 11.85 -8.93
CA ILE A 21 35.62 10.45 -9.39
C ILE A 21 36.68 10.29 -10.48
N ALA A 22 37.67 9.43 -10.19
CA ALA A 22 38.71 9.01 -11.12
C ALA A 22 38.15 8.01 -12.14
N ALA A 23 38.45 8.25 -13.42
CA ALA A 23 38.20 7.32 -14.51
C ALA A 23 39.32 6.26 -14.56
N ALA A 24 38.93 4.98 -14.67
CA ALA A 24 39.85 3.90 -15.03
C ALA A 24 39.42 3.28 -16.36
N LEU A 25 40.41 3.18 -17.24
CA LEU A 25 40.34 2.86 -18.65
C LEU A 25 39.97 1.40 -18.92
N ALA A 26 39.26 1.20 -20.03
CA ALA A 26 39.10 -0.08 -20.70
C ALA A 26 40.42 -0.52 -21.34
N ALA A 27 40.70 -1.83 -21.29
CA ALA A 27 41.59 -2.50 -22.21
C ALA A 27 40.93 -3.81 -22.66
N SER A 28 40.58 -3.85 -23.94
CA SER A 28 40.23 -5.04 -24.70
C SER A 28 41.47 -5.91 -24.90
N ASP A 29 41.29 -7.23 -24.85
CA ASP A 29 42.20 -8.13 -25.57
C ASP A 29 41.42 -9.22 -26.31
N LYS A 30 41.80 -9.43 -27.57
CA LYS A 30 41.16 -10.31 -28.54
C LYS A 30 42.00 -11.58 -28.71
N GLY A 31 41.45 -12.70 -28.24
CA GLY A 31 41.32 -13.97 -28.99
C GLY A 31 42.55 -14.83 -29.31
N ARG A 32 42.49 -16.14 -28.96
CA ARG A 32 42.39 -17.29 -29.90
C ARG A 32 42.27 -18.63 -29.12
N PRO A 33 41.93 -19.77 -29.77
CA PRO A 33 40.98 -20.75 -29.24
C PRO A 33 41.67 -21.99 -28.67
N SER A 34 40.99 -22.71 -27.77
CA SER A 34 41.40 -24.06 -27.39
C SER A 34 40.20 -25.01 -27.33
N ALA A 35 40.47 -26.21 -27.82
CA ALA A 35 39.59 -27.30 -28.20
C ALA A 35 38.51 -27.69 -27.19
N SER A 36 37.34 -28.02 -27.73
CA SER A 36 36.21 -28.67 -27.07
C SER A 36 36.52 -30.15 -26.78
N ALA A 37 36.48 -30.53 -25.50
CA ALA A 37 36.30 -31.91 -25.04
C ALA A 37 34.86 -32.07 -24.49
N PRO A 38 34.20 -33.23 -24.66
CA PRO A 38 32.83 -33.41 -24.21
C PRO A 38 32.81 -33.59 -22.67
N ALA A 39 32.22 -32.63 -21.96
CA ALA A 39 31.99 -32.77 -20.53
C ALA A 39 30.69 -33.56 -20.30
N GLU A 40 30.86 -34.77 -19.80
CA GLU A 40 29.80 -35.64 -19.29
C GLU A 40 28.89 -34.88 -18.30
N GLY A 41 27.58 -35.11 -18.44
CA GLY A 41 26.53 -34.42 -17.70
C GLY A 41 26.64 -34.63 -16.18
N ARG A 42 27.12 -33.59 -15.48
CA ARG A 42 26.84 -33.40 -14.07
C ARG A 42 25.49 -32.71 -13.95
N THR A 43 24.44 -33.47 -13.66
CA THR A 43 23.15 -32.91 -13.25
C THR A 43 23.37 -32.12 -11.97
N ARG A 44 23.38 -30.78 -12.09
CA ARG A 44 23.39 -29.89 -10.93
C ARG A 44 22.09 -30.17 -10.16
N PRO A 45 22.14 -30.45 -8.84
CA PRO A 45 20.93 -30.62 -8.07
C PRO A 45 20.10 -29.34 -8.21
N ARG A 46 18.89 -29.47 -8.74
CA ARG A 46 17.93 -28.36 -8.76
C ARG A 46 17.74 -27.94 -7.30
N PRO A 47 17.84 -26.65 -6.95
CA PRO A 47 17.54 -26.22 -5.59
C PRO A 47 16.16 -26.76 -5.25
N ARG A 48 16.07 -27.53 -4.16
CA ARG A 48 14.78 -27.91 -3.59
C ARG A 48 14.05 -26.60 -3.33
N ALA A 49 12.94 -26.38 -4.03
CA ALA A 49 12.08 -25.23 -3.75
C ALA A 49 11.79 -25.25 -2.26
N GLU A 50 12.09 -24.15 -1.56
CA GLU A 50 11.70 -23.99 -0.17
C GLU A 50 10.18 -24.23 -0.07
N PRO A 51 9.69 -24.88 1.00
CA PRO A 51 8.26 -25.03 1.17
C PRO A 51 7.65 -23.63 1.21
N ALA A 52 6.67 -23.36 0.33
CA ALA A 52 5.89 -22.13 0.37
C ALA A 52 5.38 -21.92 1.82
N ALA A 53 5.58 -20.71 2.36
CA ALA A 53 5.28 -20.40 3.75
C ALA A 53 3.87 -20.89 4.15
N PRO A 54 3.71 -21.43 5.38
CA PRO A 54 2.41 -21.86 5.83
C PRO A 54 1.52 -20.61 5.95
N TRP A 55 0.38 -20.64 5.28
CA TRP A 55 -0.65 -19.59 5.27
C TRP A 55 -0.34 -18.34 4.42
N THR A 56 -0.31 -18.50 3.10
CA THR A 56 -0.30 -17.39 2.12
C THR A 56 -1.59 -17.38 1.29
N ALA A 57 -1.85 -16.29 0.57
CA ALA A 57 -2.99 -16.19 -0.36
C ALA A 57 -2.50 -15.74 -1.75
N ALA A 58 -3.21 -16.16 -2.79
CA ALA A 58 -2.91 -15.79 -4.17
C ALA A 58 -3.01 -14.28 -4.37
N ARG A 59 -2.05 -13.71 -5.14
CA ARG A 59 -2.12 -12.32 -5.58
C ARG A 59 -3.37 -12.12 -6.45
N PRO A 60 -4.29 -11.20 -6.10
CA PRO A 60 -5.43 -10.91 -6.95
C PRO A 60 -4.99 -10.15 -8.21
N ALA A 61 -5.85 -10.13 -9.24
CA ALA A 61 -5.66 -9.24 -10.37
C ALA A 61 -5.72 -7.78 -9.90
N VAL A 62 -4.80 -6.95 -10.38
CA VAL A 62 -4.70 -5.52 -10.03
C VAL A 62 -4.54 -4.73 -11.32
N VAL A 63 -5.41 -3.75 -11.54
CA VAL A 63 -5.26 -2.74 -12.60
C VAL A 63 -4.06 -1.88 -12.25
N LEU A 64 -3.08 -1.82 -13.15
CA LEU A 64 -1.81 -1.16 -12.89
C LEU A 64 -1.98 0.36 -12.94
N ARG A 65 -1.08 1.06 -12.26
CA ARG A 65 -1.07 2.52 -12.29
C ARG A 65 -0.96 3.09 -13.70
N THR A 66 -0.18 2.46 -14.56
CA THR A 66 -0.02 2.86 -15.97
C THR A 66 -1.32 2.79 -16.77
N ASP A 67 -2.28 1.97 -16.33
CA ASP A 67 -3.55 1.78 -17.04
C ASP A 67 -4.56 2.88 -16.69
N TRP A 68 -4.57 3.36 -15.44
CA TRP A 68 -5.50 4.42 -14.99
C TRP A 68 -4.86 5.81 -14.89
N GLN A 69 -3.53 5.92 -14.90
CA GLN A 69 -2.77 7.18 -14.97
C GLN A 69 -1.55 7.03 -15.90
N PRO A 70 -1.77 7.05 -17.23
CA PRO A 70 -0.69 6.88 -18.21
C PRO A 70 0.34 8.02 -18.17
N THR A 71 -0.07 9.21 -17.70
CA THR A 71 0.83 10.35 -17.45
C THR A 71 0.99 10.52 -15.94
N PRO A 72 2.03 9.93 -15.33
CA PRO A 72 2.25 10.03 -13.88
C PRO A 72 2.59 11.46 -13.48
N LEU A 73 2.11 11.87 -12.29
CA LEU A 73 2.52 13.13 -11.69
C LEU A 73 4.02 13.06 -11.31
N PRO A 74 4.75 14.19 -11.43
CA PRO A 74 6.14 14.22 -11.01
C PRO A 74 6.24 13.93 -9.50
N ARG A 75 7.13 13.02 -9.12
CA ARG A 75 7.40 12.74 -7.70
C ARG A 75 8.01 13.97 -7.04
N ARG A 76 7.32 14.52 -6.05
CA ARG A 76 7.76 15.71 -5.30
C ARG A 76 8.62 15.39 -4.08
N LYS A 77 8.52 14.17 -3.55
CA LYS A 77 9.27 13.70 -2.37
C LYS A 77 9.73 12.24 -2.56
N PRO A 78 10.74 11.77 -1.81
CA PRO A 78 11.22 10.40 -1.90
C PRO A 78 10.16 9.39 -1.47
N GLU A 79 10.15 8.23 -2.12
CA GLU A 79 9.34 7.10 -1.66
C GLU A 79 9.85 6.57 -0.33
N LEU A 80 8.93 6.26 0.57
CA LEU A 80 9.23 5.60 1.83
C LEU A 80 8.80 4.14 1.74
N SER A 81 9.65 3.24 2.20
CA SER A 81 9.37 1.81 2.29
C SER A 81 9.53 1.32 3.72
N ALA A 82 8.64 0.43 4.16
CA ALA A 82 8.79 -0.31 5.40
C ALA A 82 9.55 -1.62 5.15
N THR A 83 9.83 -2.38 6.20
CA THR A 83 10.43 -3.72 6.08
C THR A 83 9.38 -4.84 5.96
N SER A 84 8.14 -4.58 6.39
CA SER A 84 7.07 -5.58 6.43
C SER A 84 5.69 -4.92 6.48
N VAL A 85 4.66 -5.61 5.98
CA VAL A 85 3.25 -5.24 6.25
C VAL A 85 2.76 -6.02 7.46
N LYS A 86 2.30 -5.30 8.49
CA LYS A 86 1.76 -5.86 9.73
C LYS A 86 0.27 -5.65 9.88
N ALA A 87 -0.27 -4.60 9.25
CA ALA A 87 -1.67 -4.22 9.33
C ALA A 87 -2.24 -3.80 7.98
N VAL A 88 -3.56 -3.89 7.86
CA VAL A 88 -4.35 -3.29 6.79
C VAL A 88 -5.33 -2.30 7.42
N PHE A 89 -5.34 -1.06 6.93
CA PHE A 89 -6.37 -0.09 7.27
C PHE A 89 -7.37 0.02 6.11
N ILE A 90 -8.65 -0.23 6.41
CA ILE A 90 -9.75 -0.08 5.48
C ILE A 90 -10.28 1.34 5.53
N HIS A 91 -10.42 1.92 4.33
CA HIS A 91 -10.92 3.26 4.08
C HIS A 91 -12.14 3.23 3.15
N HIS A 92 -12.88 4.33 3.12
CA HIS A 92 -13.71 4.70 1.99
C HIS A 92 -13.13 5.93 1.29
N SER A 93 -13.36 6.12 0.00
CA SER A 93 -12.89 7.32 -0.71
C SER A 93 -13.74 8.56 -0.39
N ASN A 94 -14.98 8.35 0.07
CA ASN A 94 -16.00 9.38 0.25
C ASN A 94 -16.38 10.10 -1.07
N SER A 95 -16.26 9.41 -2.21
CA SER A 95 -16.55 9.93 -3.55
C SER A 95 -18.02 9.81 -3.97
N GLY A 96 -18.90 9.27 -3.13
CA GLY A 96 -20.26 8.89 -3.51
C GLY A 96 -20.33 7.55 -4.24
N ASN A 97 -21.54 6.98 -4.35
CA ASN A 97 -21.76 5.61 -4.88
C ASN A 97 -22.37 5.59 -6.30
N ASP A 98 -22.72 6.77 -6.84
CA ASP A 98 -23.39 6.94 -8.13
C ASP A 98 -22.40 7.07 -9.29
N TYR A 99 -21.41 6.17 -9.32
CA TYR A 99 -20.41 6.07 -10.37
C TYR A 99 -20.58 4.77 -11.17
N THR A 100 -20.14 4.76 -12.41
CA THR A 100 -19.98 3.55 -13.22
C THR A 100 -18.53 3.02 -13.11
N PRO A 101 -18.27 1.72 -13.34
CA PRO A 101 -16.90 1.20 -13.34
C PRO A 101 -15.95 1.97 -14.27
N GLN A 102 -16.46 2.53 -15.37
CA GLN A 102 -15.71 3.35 -16.33
C GLN A 102 -15.25 4.69 -15.74
N ASP A 103 -15.93 5.20 -14.71
CA ASP A 103 -15.58 6.45 -14.03
C ASP A 103 -14.43 6.26 -13.03
N VAL A 104 -14.15 5.03 -12.62
CA VAL A 104 -13.21 4.73 -11.53
C VAL A 104 -11.80 5.28 -11.80
N PRO A 105 -11.19 5.11 -12.99
CA PRO A 105 -9.90 5.73 -13.29
C PRO A 105 -9.90 7.25 -13.08
N ALA A 106 -10.98 7.95 -13.46
CA ALA A 106 -11.09 9.40 -13.28
C ALA A 106 -11.24 9.78 -11.79
N LEU A 107 -12.01 9.01 -11.02
CA LEU A 107 -12.14 9.21 -9.58
C LEU A 107 -10.80 9.04 -8.85
N ILE A 108 -10.02 8.01 -9.20
CA ILE A 108 -8.70 7.78 -8.59
C ILE A 108 -7.75 8.93 -8.96
N ARG A 109 -7.74 9.39 -10.22
CA ARG A 109 -6.94 10.56 -10.63
C ARG A 109 -7.32 11.81 -9.85
N ALA A 110 -8.61 12.13 -9.71
CA ALA A 110 -9.06 13.28 -8.92
C ALA A 110 -8.61 13.21 -7.45
N LEU A 111 -8.62 12.01 -6.84
CA LEU A 111 -8.08 11.81 -5.50
C LEU A 111 -6.55 11.96 -5.46
N SER A 112 -5.85 11.48 -6.49
CA SER A 112 -4.40 11.66 -6.62
C SER A 112 -4.03 13.14 -6.72
N ASP A 113 -4.74 13.90 -7.55
CA ASP A 113 -4.51 15.33 -7.74
C ASP A 113 -4.79 16.11 -6.44
N ASP A 114 -5.88 15.83 -5.73
CA ASP A 114 -6.13 16.45 -4.41
C ASP A 114 -5.00 16.16 -3.41
N HIS A 115 -4.55 14.91 -3.35
CA HIS A 115 -3.48 14.54 -2.43
C HIS A 115 -2.14 15.21 -2.77
N VAL A 116 -1.77 15.27 -4.04
CA VAL A 116 -0.47 15.82 -4.46
C VAL A 116 -0.49 17.35 -4.47
N ASP A 117 -1.53 17.96 -5.03
CA ASP A 117 -1.55 19.40 -5.27
C ASP A 117 -2.12 20.18 -4.07
N ASN A 118 -3.17 19.69 -3.41
CA ASN A 118 -3.79 20.41 -2.29
C ASN A 118 -3.21 20.01 -0.93
N ARG A 119 -2.71 18.78 -0.77
CA ARG A 119 -2.17 18.28 0.51
C ARG A 119 -0.65 18.14 0.53
N ASP A 120 0.01 18.46 -0.57
CA ASP A 120 1.47 18.35 -0.73
C ASP A 120 1.98 16.94 -0.37
N TRP A 121 1.25 15.90 -0.77
CA TRP A 121 1.72 14.53 -0.65
C TRP A 121 2.59 14.17 -1.86
N ASP A 122 3.43 13.16 -1.68
CA ASP A 122 4.32 12.66 -2.72
C ASP A 122 3.61 11.81 -3.77
N ASP A 123 2.49 11.22 -3.39
CA ASP A 123 1.60 10.41 -4.22
C ASP A 123 0.22 10.32 -3.52
N VAL A 124 -0.75 9.69 -4.18
CA VAL A 124 -2.02 9.27 -3.59
C VAL A 124 -1.77 8.46 -2.31
N GLY A 125 -2.50 8.78 -1.24
CA GLY A 125 -2.20 8.25 0.09
C GLY A 125 -2.50 6.77 0.29
N TYR A 126 -3.43 6.20 -0.48
CA TYR A 126 -3.84 4.80 -0.37
C TYR A 126 -2.95 3.90 -1.22
N ASN A 127 -2.59 2.73 -0.71
CA ASN A 127 -1.83 1.74 -1.48
C ASN A 127 -2.68 1.10 -2.57
N PHE A 128 -3.97 0.92 -2.31
CA PHE A 128 -4.90 0.30 -3.25
C PHE A 128 -6.29 0.91 -3.17
N PHE A 129 -7.02 0.78 -4.27
CA PHE A 129 -8.45 1.07 -4.34
C PHE A 129 -9.23 -0.17 -4.74
N VAL A 130 -10.48 -0.27 -4.29
CA VAL A 130 -11.42 -1.32 -4.68
C VAL A 130 -12.75 -0.67 -5.06
N ASP A 131 -13.26 -0.95 -6.26
CA ASP A 131 -14.55 -0.45 -6.70
C ASP A 131 -15.72 -1.40 -6.34
N ARG A 132 -16.95 -0.95 -6.58
CA ARG A 132 -18.20 -1.68 -6.29
C ARG A 132 -18.34 -3.00 -7.04
N THR A 133 -17.60 -3.18 -8.13
CA THR A 133 -17.57 -4.42 -8.92
C THR A 133 -16.46 -5.38 -8.47
N GLY A 134 -15.64 -4.98 -7.50
CA GLY A 134 -14.54 -5.79 -6.98
C GLY A 134 -13.24 -5.65 -7.79
N THR A 135 -13.14 -4.67 -8.69
CA THR A 135 -11.88 -4.38 -9.38
C THR A 135 -10.92 -3.72 -8.41
N ILE A 136 -9.69 -4.23 -8.36
CA ILE A 136 -8.61 -3.71 -7.51
C ILE A 136 -7.69 -2.87 -8.39
N TYR A 137 -7.38 -1.65 -7.94
CA TYR A 137 -6.47 -0.75 -8.62
C TYR A 137 -5.26 -0.50 -7.73
N GLU A 138 -4.07 -0.50 -8.34
CA GLU A 138 -2.88 0.04 -7.71
C GLU A 138 -3.12 1.52 -7.38
N GLY A 139 -2.89 1.93 -6.13
CA GLY A 139 -2.88 3.33 -5.75
C GLY A 139 -1.44 3.84 -5.77
N ARG A 140 -0.87 3.98 -4.57
CA ARG A 140 0.50 4.43 -4.37
C ARG A 140 1.49 3.54 -5.12
N THR A 141 2.32 4.17 -5.94
CA THR A 141 3.23 3.52 -6.88
C THR A 141 4.12 2.50 -6.17
N GLY A 142 4.24 1.29 -6.71
CA GLY A 142 5.10 0.23 -6.15
C GLY A 142 4.47 -0.53 -4.97
N GLY A 143 3.28 -0.12 -4.50
CA GLY A 143 2.56 -0.75 -3.40
C GLY A 143 2.09 -2.19 -3.69
N ILE A 144 2.07 -2.58 -4.96
CA ILE A 144 1.88 -3.98 -5.38
C ILE A 144 3.01 -4.85 -4.80
N ASP A 145 4.24 -4.60 -5.25
CA ASP A 145 5.34 -5.53 -5.05
C ASP A 145 6.08 -5.27 -3.72
N ASN A 146 6.01 -4.05 -3.20
CA ASN A 146 6.78 -3.61 -2.03
C ASN A 146 5.87 -3.13 -0.88
N PRO A 147 6.36 -3.15 0.37
CA PRO A 147 5.71 -2.53 1.53
C PRO A 147 5.89 -0.99 1.53
N VAL A 148 5.45 -0.33 0.46
CA VAL A 148 5.50 1.13 0.31
C VAL A 148 4.63 1.78 1.38
N VAL A 149 5.20 2.75 2.10
CA VAL A 149 4.51 3.51 3.14
C VAL A 149 3.55 4.50 2.49
N GLY A 150 2.26 4.37 2.81
CA GLY A 150 1.22 5.29 2.36
C GLY A 150 1.13 6.60 3.15
N ALA A 151 0.08 7.36 2.88
CA ALA A 151 -0.31 8.56 3.63
C ALA A 151 -1.80 8.51 4.03
N HIS A 152 -2.31 7.32 4.35
CA HIS A 152 -3.73 7.07 4.54
C HIS A 152 -4.18 7.11 6.00
N THR A 153 -3.32 6.76 6.96
CA THR A 153 -3.66 6.66 8.39
C THR A 153 -2.57 7.38 9.18
N VAL A 154 -2.81 8.66 9.48
CA VAL A 154 -1.90 9.51 10.24
C VAL A 154 -1.44 8.79 11.52
N GLY A 155 -0.13 8.76 11.75
CA GLY A 155 0.51 8.05 12.86
C GLY A 155 0.80 6.57 12.57
N PHE A 156 0.10 5.92 11.65
CA PHE A 156 0.17 4.45 11.47
C PHE A 156 0.43 3.99 10.03
N ASN A 157 0.95 4.87 9.17
CA ASN A 157 1.31 4.51 7.79
C ASN A 157 2.46 3.49 7.71
N ILE A 158 3.44 3.55 8.63
CA ILE A 158 4.59 2.65 8.60
C ILE A 158 4.15 1.23 8.99
N GLY A 159 4.44 0.27 8.12
CA GLY A 159 4.11 -1.13 8.35
C GLY A 159 2.64 -1.46 8.14
N SER A 160 1.89 -0.60 7.46
CA SER A 160 0.50 -0.88 7.10
C SER A 160 0.22 -0.64 5.62
N VAL A 161 -0.88 -1.22 5.14
CA VAL A 161 -1.42 -1.02 3.79
C VAL A 161 -2.79 -0.36 3.91
N GLY A 162 -3.00 0.73 3.17
CA GLY A 162 -4.29 1.39 3.05
C GLY A 162 -5.08 0.89 1.84
N ILE A 163 -6.26 0.33 2.08
CA ILE A 163 -7.20 -0.07 1.03
C ILE A 163 -8.41 0.86 1.07
N ALA A 164 -8.64 1.63 0.01
CA ALA A 164 -9.79 2.51 -0.12
C ALA A 164 -10.91 1.87 -0.95
N ALA A 165 -12.04 1.61 -0.31
CA ALA A 165 -13.29 1.29 -0.98
C ALA A 165 -13.82 2.55 -1.69
N ILE A 166 -13.92 2.52 -3.02
CA ILE A 166 -14.44 3.66 -3.79
C ILE A 166 -15.94 3.78 -3.53
N GLY A 167 -16.32 4.82 -2.80
CA GLY A 167 -17.68 5.07 -2.39
C GLY A 167 -17.80 5.78 -1.05
N THR A 168 -19.04 5.90 -0.59
CA THR A 168 -19.42 6.40 0.73
C THR A 168 -20.27 5.35 1.43
N TYR A 169 -19.67 4.58 2.34
CA TYR A 169 -20.31 3.46 3.05
C TYR A 169 -20.79 3.81 4.46
N GLY A 170 -21.52 4.93 4.57
CA GLY A 170 -22.15 5.39 5.82
C GLY A 170 -23.32 4.51 6.28
N THR A 171 -24.07 4.98 7.27
CA THR A 171 -25.23 4.23 7.81
C THR A 171 -26.29 4.07 6.71
N GLY A 172 -26.81 2.85 6.55
CA GLY A 172 -27.82 2.54 5.54
C GLY A 172 -27.27 2.30 4.13
N ALA A 173 -25.98 2.53 3.89
CA ALA A 173 -25.36 2.18 2.62
C ALA A 173 -25.20 0.66 2.49
N SER A 174 -25.43 0.13 1.30
CA SER A 174 -25.10 -1.26 0.97
C SER A 174 -23.63 -1.37 0.57
N VAL A 175 -22.92 -2.37 1.12
CA VAL A 175 -21.56 -2.71 0.70
C VAL A 175 -21.65 -3.86 -0.31
N PRO A 176 -21.23 -3.66 -1.57
CA PRO A 176 -21.31 -4.70 -2.59
C PRO A 176 -20.48 -5.94 -2.23
N ALA A 177 -21.06 -7.13 -2.37
CA ALA A 177 -20.36 -8.38 -2.12
C ALA A 177 -19.05 -8.54 -2.95
N PRO A 178 -18.99 -8.13 -4.24
CA PRO A 178 -17.73 -8.17 -4.99
C PRO A 178 -16.63 -7.30 -4.39
N MET A 179 -16.98 -6.12 -3.87
CA MET A 179 -16.04 -5.24 -3.16
C MET A 179 -15.52 -5.90 -1.89
N LEU A 180 -16.41 -6.48 -1.08
CA LEU A 180 -16.04 -7.16 0.17
C LEU A 180 -15.08 -8.33 -0.10
N GLU A 181 -15.35 -9.11 -1.14
CA GLU A 181 -14.48 -10.21 -1.60
C GLU A 181 -13.12 -9.69 -2.04
N ALA A 182 -13.08 -8.65 -2.87
CA ALA A 182 -11.83 -8.07 -3.37
C ALA A 182 -10.96 -7.48 -2.25
N ILE A 183 -11.57 -6.75 -1.31
CA ILE A 183 -10.88 -6.26 -0.09
C ILE A 183 -10.30 -7.43 0.71
N SER A 184 -11.07 -8.50 0.88
CA SER A 184 -10.64 -9.69 1.64
C SER A 184 -9.47 -10.41 0.96
N ARG A 185 -9.52 -10.60 -0.37
CA ARG A 185 -8.40 -11.17 -1.15
C ARG A 185 -7.14 -10.34 -1.08
N LEU A 186 -7.28 -9.03 -1.22
CA LEU A 186 -6.17 -8.10 -1.17
C LEU A 186 -5.51 -8.08 0.22
N ALA A 187 -6.30 -8.02 1.28
CA ALA A 187 -5.81 -8.11 2.65
C ALA A 187 -5.14 -9.45 2.92
N ALA A 188 -5.77 -10.57 2.52
CA ALA A 188 -5.22 -11.91 2.67
C ALA A 188 -3.83 -12.04 2.02
N TRP A 189 -3.71 -11.57 0.77
CA TRP A 189 -2.45 -11.59 0.02
C TRP A 189 -1.39 -10.72 0.70
N LYS A 190 -1.65 -9.43 0.94
CA LYS A 190 -0.64 -8.51 1.49
C LYS A 190 -0.18 -8.92 2.89
N LEU A 191 -1.07 -9.45 3.75
CA LEU A 191 -0.71 -9.96 5.07
C LEU A 191 -0.01 -11.32 4.98
N GLY A 192 -0.42 -12.16 4.03
CA GLY A 192 0.13 -13.50 3.82
C GLY A 192 1.59 -13.48 3.38
N LEU A 193 2.00 -12.46 2.62
CA LEU A 193 3.42 -12.22 2.26
C LEU A 193 4.34 -12.12 3.49
N TYR A 194 3.79 -11.82 4.67
CA TYR A 194 4.54 -11.67 5.92
C TYR A 194 4.05 -12.62 7.02
N GLY A 195 3.26 -13.65 6.67
CA GLY A 195 2.78 -14.68 7.61
C GLY A 195 1.79 -14.17 8.66
N ILE A 196 1.18 -13.01 8.47
CA ILE A 196 0.29 -12.40 9.46
C ILE A 196 -1.13 -12.98 9.35
N ASP A 197 -1.70 -13.44 10.48
CA ASP A 197 -3.10 -13.87 10.55
C ASP A 197 -4.04 -12.64 10.52
N PRO A 198 -4.96 -12.57 9.54
CA PRO A 198 -5.95 -11.49 9.43
C PRO A 198 -6.89 -11.34 10.64
N ARG A 199 -7.13 -12.41 11.39
CA ARG A 199 -7.96 -12.40 12.62
C ARG A 199 -7.19 -11.97 13.86
N GLY A 200 -5.87 -11.92 13.76
CA GLY A 200 -5.00 -11.57 14.87
C GLY A 200 -5.00 -10.07 15.18
N SER A 201 -4.02 -9.69 15.99
CA SER A 201 -3.71 -8.31 16.31
C SER A 201 -2.22 -8.03 16.10
N THR A 202 -1.88 -6.78 15.85
CA THR A 202 -0.50 -6.32 15.73
C THR A 202 -0.28 -5.05 16.53
N LEU A 203 0.96 -4.85 16.97
CA LEU A 203 1.41 -3.62 17.59
C LEU A 203 1.94 -2.65 16.52
N LEU A 204 1.44 -1.41 16.53
CA LEU A 204 1.97 -0.29 15.74
C LEU A 204 2.42 0.84 16.68
N VAL A 205 3.31 1.69 16.19
CA VAL A 205 3.78 2.87 16.93
C VAL A 205 3.27 4.12 16.22
N SER A 206 2.58 4.99 16.95
CA SER A 206 2.15 6.28 16.42
C SER A 206 3.36 7.13 16.07
N THR A 207 3.47 7.59 14.83
CA THR A 207 4.55 8.46 14.35
C THR A 207 4.20 9.94 14.40
N ASN A 208 2.96 10.29 14.76
CA ASN A 208 2.43 11.63 14.60
C ASN A 208 1.36 11.95 15.67
N ASP A 209 1.47 13.13 16.29
CA ASP A 209 0.57 13.61 17.35
C ASP A 209 -0.85 13.95 16.86
N ALA A 210 -1.07 14.03 15.54
CA ALA A 210 -2.39 14.24 14.96
C ALA A 210 -3.24 12.96 14.84
N SER A 211 -2.71 11.78 15.20
CA SER A 211 -3.53 10.58 15.35
C SER A 211 -4.34 10.62 16.65
N LYS A 212 -5.19 9.61 16.92
CA LYS A 212 -5.84 9.46 18.23
C LYS A 212 -4.87 9.22 19.38
N TYR A 213 -3.64 8.83 19.06
CA TYR A 213 -2.62 8.43 20.00
C TYR A 213 -1.38 9.32 19.84
N PRO A 214 -0.85 9.92 20.92
CA PRO A 214 0.36 10.74 20.85
C PRO A 214 1.52 10.00 20.18
N LYS A 215 2.41 10.75 19.53
CA LYS A 215 3.60 10.20 18.89
C LYS A 215 4.42 9.39 19.92
N GLY A 216 4.89 8.21 19.50
CA GLY A 216 5.60 7.26 20.35
C GLY A 216 4.69 6.25 21.06
N SER A 217 3.37 6.46 21.08
CA SER A 217 2.43 5.49 21.66
C SER A 217 2.50 4.14 20.95
N ARG A 218 2.58 3.06 21.74
CA ARG A 218 2.52 1.68 21.26
C ARG A 218 1.07 1.21 21.37
N VAL A 219 0.43 0.91 20.25
CA VAL A 219 -1.00 0.64 20.18
C VAL A 219 -1.24 -0.71 19.49
N THR A 220 -2.04 -1.56 20.13
CA THR A 220 -2.45 -2.84 19.55
C THR A 220 -3.73 -2.65 18.74
N PHE A 221 -3.68 -3.05 17.48
CA PHE A 221 -4.82 -3.03 16.56
C PHE A 221 -5.17 -4.46 16.13
N PRO A 222 -6.43 -4.77 15.82
CA PRO A 222 -6.73 -5.87 14.91
C PRO A 222 -5.90 -5.74 13.63
N THR A 223 -5.39 -6.85 13.11
CA THR A 223 -4.54 -6.86 11.90
C THR A 223 -5.23 -6.14 10.73
N ILE A 224 -6.55 -6.28 10.59
CA ILE A 224 -7.36 -5.47 9.68
C ILE A 224 -8.20 -4.51 10.51
N SER A 225 -7.97 -3.21 10.38
CA SER A 225 -8.64 -2.16 11.16
C SER A 225 -9.33 -1.15 10.25
N GLY A 226 -10.31 -0.41 10.77
CA GLY A 226 -10.88 0.74 10.07
C GLY A 226 -10.02 1.98 10.31
N HIS A 227 -10.05 2.95 9.39
CA HIS A 227 -9.34 4.21 9.60
C HIS A 227 -9.71 4.91 10.93
N ARG A 228 -10.99 4.86 11.30
CA ARG A 228 -11.48 5.41 12.58
C ARG A 228 -10.83 4.81 13.82
N ASP A 229 -10.14 3.68 13.74
CA ASP A 229 -9.48 3.07 14.89
C ASP A 229 -8.21 3.83 15.27
N GLY A 230 -7.50 4.38 14.27
CA GLY A 230 -6.27 5.16 14.44
C GLY A 230 -6.47 6.68 14.44
N CYS A 231 -7.52 7.18 13.79
CA CYS A 231 -7.69 8.62 13.52
C CYS A 231 -9.09 9.14 13.90
N TRP A 232 -9.20 10.46 14.08
CA TRP A 232 -10.47 11.17 14.28
C TRP A 232 -11.26 11.31 12.98
N THR A 233 -11.95 10.26 12.59
CA THR A 233 -12.70 10.20 11.32
C THR A 233 -13.90 9.25 11.40
N ARG A 234 -14.86 9.41 10.47
CA ARG A 234 -15.94 8.43 10.25
C ARG A 234 -15.55 7.35 9.24
N CYS A 235 -14.44 7.48 8.54
CA CYS A 235 -13.93 6.47 7.60
C CYS A 235 -13.69 5.11 8.30
N PRO A 236 -14.04 3.94 7.73
CA PRO A 236 -14.51 3.68 6.35
C PRO A 236 -16.04 3.82 6.14
N GLY A 237 -16.74 4.52 7.03
CA GLY A 237 -18.19 4.54 7.09
C GLY A 237 -18.75 3.37 7.92
N SER A 238 -19.91 3.56 8.55
CA SER A 238 -20.48 2.59 9.50
C SER A 238 -20.85 1.26 8.85
N ALA A 239 -21.39 1.24 7.62
CA ALA A 239 -21.76 -0.01 6.96
C ALA A 239 -20.53 -0.89 6.69
N LEU A 240 -19.48 -0.32 6.09
CA LEU A 240 -18.24 -1.07 5.83
C LEU A 240 -17.48 -1.41 7.12
N TYR A 241 -17.51 -0.53 8.12
CA TYR A 241 -16.86 -0.79 9.40
C TYR A 241 -17.46 -1.99 10.15
N THR A 242 -18.78 -2.17 10.11
CA THR A 242 -19.45 -3.33 10.73
C THR A 242 -19.02 -4.67 10.10
N LEU A 243 -18.55 -4.66 8.85
CA LEU A 243 -18.10 -5.86 8.13
C LEU A 243 -16.62 -6.21 8.36
N LEU A 244 -15.87 -5.43 9.14
CA LEU A 244 -14.46 -5.73 9.41
C LEU A 244 -14.22 -7.14 10.00
N PRO A 245 -15.02 -7.65 10.96
CA PRO A 245 -14.89 -9.03 11.42
C PRO A 245 -15.04 -10.05 10.28
N GLU A 246 -16.02 -9.88 9.39
CA GLU A 246 -16.22 -10.77 8.25
C GLU A 246 -15.02 -10.74 7.29
N ILE A 247 -14.47 -9.55 7.01
CA ILE A 247 -13.27 -9.38 6.17
C ILE A 247 -12.09 -10.14 6.77
N ARG A 248 -11.88 -10.06 8.10
CA ARG A 248 -10.81 -10.78 8.79
C ARG A 248 -10.97 -12.29 8.65
N ASP A 249 -12.16 -12.81 8.91
CA ASP A 249 -12.43 -14.25 8.82
C ASP A 249 -12.28 -14.75 7.39
N ARG A 250 -12.78 -13.99 6.42
CA ARG A 250 -12.66 -14.32 5.01
C ARG A 250 -11.22 -14.30 4.52
N ALA A 251 -10.47 -13.27 4.88
CA ALA A 251 -9.06 -13.16 4.55
C ALA A 251 -8.23 -14.30 5.16
N ALA A 252 -8.53 -14.71 6.40
CA ALA A 252 -7.86 -15.84 7.04
C ALA A 252 -8.16 -17.17 6.32
N ARG A 253 -9.43 -17.41 5.94
CA ARG A 253 -9.79 -18.57 5.11
C ARG A 253 -9.08 -18.57 3.76
N LEU A 254 -8.93 -17.41 3.12
CA LEU A 254 -8.20 -17.26 1.86
C LEU A 254 -6.70 -17.51 2.01
N GLN A 255 -6.13 -17.32 3.20
CA GLN A 255 -4.79 -17.77 3.54
C GLN A 255 -4.73 -19.28 3.87
N GLY A 256 -5.85 -20.02 3.77
CA GLY A 256 -5.94 -21.42 4.14
C GLY A 256 -6.12 -21.66 5.64
N ARG A 257 -6.18 -20.62 6.48
CA ARG A 257 -6.31 -20.76 7.94
C ARG A 257 -7.73 -21.19 8.31
N VAL A 258 -7.94 -22.50 8.33
CA VAL A 258 -9.20 -23.12 8.75
C VAL A 258 -9.40 -22.90 10.27
N PRO A 259 -10.63 -22.63 10.76
CA PRO A 259 -10.92 -22.73 12.19
C PRO A 259 -10.51 -24.11 12.72
N ALA A 260 -9.97 -24.13 13.94
CA ALA A 260 -9.69 -25.38 14.66
C ALA A 260 -10.98 -26.13 14.98
#